data_AF-A0A1G7STY7-F1
#
_entry.id   AF-A0A1G7STY7-F1
#
_cell.length_a   1.000
_cell.length_b   1.000
_cell.length_c   1.000
_cell.angle_alpha   90.00
_cell.angle_beta   90.00
_cell.angle_gamma   90.00
#
_symmetry.space_group_name_H-M   'P 1'
#
loop_
_entity.id
_entity.type
_entity.pdbx_description
1 polymer ?
#
loop_
_entity_poly.entity_id
_entity_poly.type
_entity_poly.pdbx_seq_one_letter_code
_entity_poly.pdbx_strand_id
1 'polypeptide(L)'
;MDPDQLRIYCNDHLAASAGGIGLVRRMLAHHRDDEWTAPLRGLHAELQEERAALRTTMAALGLPASRVKQLVVAVAEKVSRLKPDGRLGRGPLSTVVEFEFLSGAVLLKRAGFETLLGLSEVDRRIDAGEMERLVDQADRQHRWLADARREHAAATFGGRPERQDDASDT
;
A
#
# COMPACT_ATOMS: atom_id res chain seq x y z
N MET A 1 -0.52 20.10 -18.57
CA MET A 1 -0.66 18.69 -18.14
C MET A 1 -0.94 17.86 -19.38
N ASP A 2 -0.17 16.81 -19.64
CA ASP A 2 -0.45 15.84 -20.70
C ASP A 2 -1.47 14.80 -20.18
N PRO A 3 -2.72 14.78 -20.67
CA PRO A 3 -3.75 13.87 -20.18
C PRO A 3 -3.43 12.39 -20.41
N ASP A 4 -2.66 12.05 -21.44
CA ASP A 4 -2.31 10.65 -21.73
C ASP A 4 -1.26 10.12 -20.77
N GLN A 5 -0.27 10.94 -20.41
CA GLN A 5 0.70 10.58 -19.38
C GLN A 5 0.03 10.41 -18.01
N LEU A 6 -0.85 11.34 -17.62
CA LEU A 6 -1.58 11.23 -16.36
C LEU A 6 -2.50 10.00 -16.34
N ARG A 7 -3.14 9.69 -17.48
CA ARG A 7 -3.95 8.47 -17.63
C ARG A 7 -3.10 7.21 -17.39
N ILE A 8 -1.90 7.12 -17.97
CA ILE A 8 -1.01 5.97 -17.75
C ILE A 8 -0.63 5.90 -16.28
N TYR A 9 -0.17 7.01 -15.70
CA TYR A 9 0.23 7.11 -14.30
C TYR A 9 -0.87 6.63 -13.34
N CYS A 10 -2.08 7.19 -13.42
CA CYS A 10 -3.18 6.79 -12.54
C CYS A 10 -3.60 5.33 -12.74
N ASN A 11 -3.52 4.82 -13.98
CA ASN A 11 -3.81 3.41 -14.25
C ASN A 11 -2.77 2.46 -13.64
N ASP A 12 -1.49 2.84 -13.64
CA ASP A 12 -0.43 2.05 -13.01
C ASP A 12 -0.62 2.02 -11.48
N HIS A 13 -0.99 3.15 -10.86
CA HIS A 13 -1.38 3.20 -9.46
C HIS A 13 -2.65 2.36 -9.15
N LEU A 14 -3.67 2.38 -10.03
CA LEU A 14 -4.84 1.51 -9.89
C LEU A 14 -4.48 0.02 -9.99
N ALA A 15 -3.54 -0.36 -10.85
CA ALA A 15 -3.08 -1.74 -10.96
C ALA A 15 -2.28 -2.16 -9.71
N ALA A 16 -1.38 -1.30 -9.23
CA ALA A 16 -0.61 -1.53 -8.01
C ALA A 16 -1.50 -1.70 -6.77
N SER A 17 -2.52 -0.84 -6.61
CA SER A 17 -3.47 -0.93 -5.48
C SER A 17 -4.22 -2.27 -5.43
N ALA A 18 -4.60 -2.82 -6.60
CA ALA A 18 -5.23 -4.14 -6.66
C ALA A 18 -4.31 -5.26 -6.12
N GLY A 19 -3.01 -5.17 -6.41
CA GLY A 19 -1.99 -6.07 -5.87
C GLY A 19 -1.87 -5.99 -4.35
N GLY A 20 -1.80 -4.77 -3.80
CA GLY A 20 -1.75 -4.52 -2.35
C GLY A 20 -2.99 -5.03 -1.62
N ILE A 21 -4.19 -4.71 -2.09
CA ILE A 21 -5.47 -5.21 -1.55
C ILE A 21 -5.48 -6.74 -1.56
N GLY A 22 -5.05 -7.36 -2.66
CA GLY A 22 -4.97 -8.81 -2.78
C GLY A 22 -4.00 -9.45 -1.78
N LEU A 23 -2.89 -8.78 -1.45
CA LEU A 23 -1.95 -9.24 -0.43
C LEU A 23 -2.53 -9.14 0.98
N VAL A 24 -3.12 -7.99 1.36
CA VAL A 24 -3.75 -7.83 2.69
C VAL A 24 -4.86 -8.87 2.88
N ARG A 25 -5.66 -9.12 1.84
CA ARG A 25 -6.69 -10.19 1.86
C ARG A 25 -6.09 -11.57 2.11
N ARG A 26 -4.90 -11.87 1.55
CA ARG A 26 -4.20 -13.14 1.83
C ARG A 26 -3.69 -13.17 3.27
N MET A 27 -3.08 -12.10 3.76
CA MET A 27 -2.63 -12.01 5.16
C MET A 27 -3.79 -12.23 6.14
N LEU A 28 -4.96 -11.64 5.89
CA LEU A 28 -6.19 -11.86 6.67
C LEU A 28 -6.67 -13.32 6.66
N ALA A 29 -6.35 -14.10 5.63
CA ALA A 29 -6.68 -15.52 5.62
C ALA A 29 -5.77 -16.34 6.56
N HIS A 30 -4.57 -15.83 6.86
CA HIS A 30 -3.56 -16.46 7.72
C HIS A 30 -3.63 -15.99 9.18
N HIS A 31 -3.88 -14.70 9.39
CA HIS A 31 -4.10 -14.07 10.69
C HIS A 31 -5.58 -14.19 11.05
N ARG A 32 -5.97 -15.34 11.59
CA ARG A 32 -7.34 -15.60 12.06
C ARG A 32 -7.40 -15.48 13.57
N ASP A 33 -8.18 -14.52 14.04
CA ASP A 33 -8.50 -14.30 15.46
C ASP A 33 -7.26 -14.05 16.34
N ASP A 34 -6.29 -13.34 15.77
CA ASP A 34 -5.12 -12.81 16.47
C ASP A 34 -5.13 -11.27 16.54
N GLU A 35 -4.13 -10.71 17.21
CA GLU A 35 -3.97 -9.26 17.40
C GLU A 35 -3.81 -8.47 16.09
N TRP A 36 -3.36 -9.13 15.01
CA TRP A 36 -3.13 -8.53 13.69
C TRP A 36 -4.39 -8.45 12.83
N THR A 37 -5.38 -9.28 13.15
CA THR A 37 -6.60 -9.45 12.36
C THR A 37 -7.38 -8.13 12.22
N ALA A 38 -7.61 -7.41 13.33
CA ALA A 38 -8.41 -6.17 13.30
C ALA A 38 -7.68 -5.03 12.57
N PRO A 39 -6.40 -4.72 12.85
CA PRO A 39 -5.63 -3.74 12.08
C PRO A 39 -5.55 -4.06 10.58
N LEU A 40 -5.33 -5.32 10.19
CA LEU A 40 -5.30 -5.73 8.78
C LEU A 40 -6.65 -5.53 8.08
N ARG A 41 -7.78 -5.72 8.78
CA ARG A 41 -9.11 -5.41 8.23
C ARG A 41 -9.29 -3.91 8.02
N GLY A 42 -8.81 -3.10 8.97
CA GLY A 42 -8.78 -1.64 8.85
C GLY A 42 -8.00 -1.20 7.61
N LEU A 43 -6.75 -1.65 7.49
CA LEU A 43 -5.92 -1.40 6.31
C LEU A 43 -6.61 -1.85 5.02
N HIS A 44 -7.20 -3.05 5.00
CA HIS A 44 -7.89 -3.55 3.81
C HIS A 44 -9.06 -2.65 3.38
N ALA A 45 -9.86 -2.15 4.33
CA ALA A 45 -10.95 -1.23 4.05
C ALA A 45 -10.43 0.12 3.51
N GLU A 46 -9.41 0.69 4.16
CA GLU A 46 -8.78 1.94 3.74
C GLU A 46 -8.17 1.84 2.32
N LEU A 47 -7.50 0.74 1.98
CA LEU A 47 -6.97 0.52 0.63
C LEU A 47 -8.08 0.43 -0.43
N GLN A 48 -9.25 -0.14 -0.08
CA GLN A 48 -10.40 -0.19 -0.99
C GLN A 48 -11.00 1.21 -1.20
N GLU A 49 -11.11 1.99 -0.13
CA GLU A 49 -11.57 3.37 -0.16
C GLU A 49 -10.65 4.24 -1.03
N GLU A 50 -9.34 4.18 -0.81
CA GLU A 50 -8.33 4.87 -1.62
C GLU A 50 -8.43 4.54 -3.10
N ARG A 51 -8.60 3.24 -3.42
CA ARG A 51 -8.77 2.81 -4.81
C ARG A 51 -10.07 3.35 -5.41
N ALA A 52 -11.13 3.47 -4.61
CA ALA A 52 -12.37 4.09 -5.06
C ALA A 52 -12.19 5.59 -5.28
N ALA A 53 -11.52 6.30 -4.37
CA ALA A 53 -11.20 7.72 -4.50
C ALA A 53 -10.39 7.99 -5.78
N LEU A 54 -9.32 7.23 -6.05
CA LEU A 54 -8.55 7.36 -7.29
C LEU A 54 -9.40 7.16 -8.56
N ARG A 55 -10.35 6.22 -8.54
CA ARG A 55 -11.29 6.04 -9.66
C ARG A 55 -12.23 7.22 -9.83
N THR A 56 -12.70 7.81 -8.74
CA THR A 56 -13.53 9.01 -8.76
C THR A 56 -12.76 10.20 -9.33
N THR A 57 -11.53 10.42 -8.88
CA THR A 57 -10.64 11.47 -9.44
C THR A 57 -10.39 11.25 -10.93
N MET A 58 -10.08 10.02 -11.34
CA MET A 58 -9.90 9.70 -12.77
C MET A 58 -11.16 9.98 -13.59
N ALA A 59 -12.35 9.66 -13.06
CA ALA A 59 -13.62 9.93 -13.74
C ALA A 59 -13.87 11.44 -13.88
N ALA A 60 -13.62 12.23 -12.83
CA ALA A 60 -13.72 13.70 -12.88
C ALA A 60 -12.76 14.31 -13.91
N LEU A 61 -11.57 13.73 -14.06
CA LEU A 61 -10.57 14.15 -15.05
C LEU A 61 -10.88 13.69 -16.49
N GLY A 62 -11.86 12.80 -16.69
CA GLY A 62 -12.16 12.20 -18.00
C GLY A 62 -11.16 11.12 -18.42
N LEU A 63 -10.44 10.52 -17.46
CA LEU A 63 -9.40 9.52 -17.70
C LEU A 63 -9.99 8.11 -17.52
N PRO A 64 -10.17 7.32 -18.60
CA PRO A 64 -10.76 5.99 -18.48
C PRO A 64 -9.82 5.04 -17.74
N ALA A 65 -10.38 4.31 -16.76
CA ALA A 65 -9.69 3.20 -16.11
C ALA A 65 -9.56 2.01 -17.09
N SER A 66 -8.33 1.60 -17.39
CA SER A 66 -8.02 0.45 -18.23
C SER A 66 -8.34 -0.84 -17.49
N ARG A 67 -9.20 -1.67 -18.07
CA ARG A 67 -9.49 -3.03 -17.59
C ARG A 67 -8.37 -4.01 -17.96
N VAL A 68 -7.65 -3.77 -19.05
CA VAL A 68 -6.68 -4.71 -19.64
C VAL A 68 -5.32 -4.68 -18.92
N LYS A 69 -4.95 -3.56 -18.28
CA LYS A 69 -3.70 -3.44 -17.51
C LYS A 69 -3.80 -3.86 -16.03
N GLN A 70 -5.01 -3.99 -15.47
CA GLN A 70 -5.20 -4.39 -14.07
C GLN A 70 -4.81 -5.85 -13.79
N LEU A 71 -4.57 -6.66 -14.82
CA LEU A 71 -4.11 -8.05 -14.69
C LEU A 71 -2.58 -8.20 -14.53
N VAL A 72 -1.77 -7.15 -14.75
CA VAL A 72 -0.32 -7.33 -14.93
C VAL A 72 0.49 -7.32 -13.63
N VAL A 73 -0.05 -6.90 -12.49
CA VAL A 73 0.72 -6.88 -11.24
C VAL A 73 0.56 -8.22 -10.49
N ALA A 74 1.12 -9.26 -11.09
CA ALA A 74 1.52 -10.51 -10.45
C ALA A 74 2.70 -10.30 -9.47
N VAL A 75 2.72 -9.19 -8.72
CA VAL A 75 3.72 -9.00 -7.66
C VAL A 75 3.45 -9.94 -6.49
N ALA A 76 2.19 -10.35 -6.31
CA ALA A 76 1.82 -11.48 -5.46
C ALA A 76 2.52 -12.79 -5.84
N GLU A 77 2.60 -13.14 -7.13
CA GLU A 77 3.29 -14.35 -7.59
C GLU A 77 4.81 -14.24 -7.42
N LYS A 78 5.41 -13.06 -7.62
CA LYS A 78 6.86 -12.89 -7.43
C LYS A 78 7.29 -12.89 -5.96
N VAL A 79 6.52 -12.26 -5.05
CA VAL A 79 6.76 -12.40 -3.59
C VAL A 79 6.61 -13.86 -3.16
N SER A 80 5.65 -14.59 -3.74
CA SER A 80 5.45 -16.02 -3.44
C SER A 80 6.59 -16.95 -3.92
N ARG A 81 7.41 -16.50 -4.89
CA ARG A 81 8.56 -17.26 -5.45
C ARG A 81 9.90 -16.93 -4.81
N LEU A 82 9.97 -15.95 -3.90
CA LEU A 82 11.22 -15.53 -3.25
C LEU A 82 11.70 -16.48 -2.13
N LYS A 83 11.09 -17.67 -1.98
CA LYS A 83 11.66 -18.76 -1.17
C LYS A 83 12.38 -19.80 -2.05
N PRO A 84 13.63 -20.18 -1.72
CA PRO A 84 14.40 -21.19 -2.47
C PRO A 84 13.74 -22.58 -2.57
N ASP A 85 12.79 -22.91 -1.71
CA ASP A 85 12.29 -24.29 -1.57
C ASP A 85 10.94 -24.56 -2.23
N GLY A 86 10.37 -23.63 -3.00
CA GLY A 86 9.14 -23.86 -3.77
C GLY A 86 7.89 -24.22 -2.95
N ARG A 87 7.95 -24.17 -1.62
CA ARG A 87 6.81 -24.40 -0.72
C ARG A 87 6.15 -23.06 -0.37
N LEU A 88 4.86 -22.98 -0.68
CA LEU A 88 3.95 -21.87 -0.41
C LEU A 88 4.21 -21.23 0.97
N GLY A 89 4.35 -19.91 0.99
CA GLY A 89 4.70 -19.06 2.13
C GLY A 89 3.93 -19.36 3.41
N ARG A 90 4.63 -19.99 4.37
CA ARG A 90 4.01 -20.46 5.62
C ARG A 90 4.96 -20.40 6.82
N GLY A 91 5.84 -19.40 6.87
CA GLY A 91 6.80 -19.29 7.98
C GLY A 91 7.19 -17.84 8.27
N PRO A 92 7.78 -17.57 9.44
CA PRO A 92 7.95 -16.21 9.99
C PRO A 92 8.60 -15.20 9.03
N LEU A 93 9.59 -15.64 8.23
CA LEU A 93 10.21 -14.83 7.19
C LEU A 93 9.22 -14.29 6.13
N SER A 94 8.20 -15.08 5.77
CA SER A 94 7.19 -14.68 4.80
C SER A 94 6.41 -13.46 5.29
N THR A 95 6.00 -13.49 6.56
CA THR A 95 5.25 -12.39 7.19
C THR A 95 6.08 -11.10 7.19
N VAL A 96 7.38 -11.18 7.52
CA VAL A 96 8.28 -10.01 7.47
C VAL A 96 8.31 -9.39 6.06
N VAL A 97 8.52 -10.21 5.03
CA VAL A 97 8.59 -9.76 3.63
C VAL A 97 7.25 -9.17 3.16
N GLU A 98 6.12 -9.73 3.60
CA GLU A 98 4.79 -9.20 3.28
C GLU A 98 4.59 -7.79 3.88
N PHE A 99 4.98 -7.57 5.13
CA PHE A 99 4.95 -6.25 5.76
C PHE A 99 5.93 -5.25 5.12
N GLU A 100 7.13 -5.68 4.73
CA GLU A 100 8.09 -4.85 3.96
C GLU A 100 7.49 -4.39 2.64
N PHE A 101 6.91 -5.33 1.90
CA PHE A 101 6.29 -5.04 0.62
C PHE A 101 5.14 -4.05 0.77
N LEU A 102 4.24 -4.25 1.74
CA LEU A 102 3.14 -3.33 2.01
C LEU A 102 3.65 -1.95 2.44
N SER A 103 4.67 -1.89 3.31
CA SER A 103 5.26 -0.63 3.75
C SER A 103 5.76 0.21 2.56
N GLY A 104 6.45 -0.43 1.60
CA GLY A 104 6.90 0.24 0.37
C GLY A 104 5.76 0.60 -0.58
N ALA A 105 4.76 -0.28 -0.72
CA ALA A 105 3.58 0.00 -1.54
C ALA A 105 2.76 1.20 -1.01
N VAL A 106 2.70 1.38 0.32
CA VAL A 106 2.04 2.52 0.95
C VAL A 106 2.79 3.83 0.66
N LEU A 107 4.13 3.83 0.69
CA LEU A 107 4.90 5.01 0.28
C LEU A 107 4.71 5.34 -1.21
N LEU A 108 4.63 4.32 -2.07
CA LEU A 108 4.37 4.53 -3.49
C LEU A 108 3.00 5.19 -3.73
N LYS A 109 1.92 4.69 -3.10
CA LYS A 109 0.60 5.32 -3.27
C LYS A 109 0.54 6.71 -2.64
N ARG A 110 1.24 6.95 -1.52
CA ARG A 110 1.37 8.27 -0.89
C ARG A 110 1.94 9.29 -1.86
N ALA A 111 3.07 8.96 -2.52
CA ALA A 111 3.65 9.82 -3.55
C ALA A 111 2.69 10.06 -4.73
N GLY A 112 1.84 9.08 -5.05
CA GLY A 112 0.73 9.21 -6.00
C GLY A 112 -0.29 10.28 -5.58
N PHE A 113 -0.72 10.25 -4.33
CA PHE A 113 -1.66 11.23 -3.78
C PHE A 113 -1.03 12.62 -3.69
N GLU A 114 0.24 12.75 -3.29
CA GLU A 114 0.96 14.03 -3.31
C GLU A 114 1.08 14.62 -4.72
N THR A 115 1.33 13.76 -5.72
CA THR A 115 1.36 14.20 -7.13
C THR A 115 0.00 14.76 -7.56
N LEU A 116 -1.10 14.07 -7.20
CA LEU A 116 -2.45 14.55 -7.49
C LEU A 116 -2.79 15.82 -6.70
N LEU A 117 -2.34 15.93 -5.45
CA LEU A 117 -2.49 17.13 -4.64
C LEU A 117 -1.82 18.34 -5.30
N GLY A 118 -0.56 18.20 -5.75
CA GLY A 118 0.11 19.28 -6.49
C GLY A 118 -0.60 19.65 -7.80
N LEU A 119 -1.21 18.68 -8.49
CA LEU A 119 -2.01 18.96 -9.68
C LEU A 119 -3.34 19.65 -9.38
N SER A 120 -3.87 19.54 -8.16
CA SER A 120 -5.13 20.20 -7.76
C SER A 120 -5.02 21.73 -7.76
N GLU A 121 -3.80 22.29 -7.64
CA GLU A 121 -3.55 23.72 -7.75
C GLU A 121 -3.91 24.29 -9.13
N VAL A 122 -3.83 23.46 -10.18
CA VAL A 122 -4.06 23.86 -11.58
C VAL A 122 -5.27 23.18 -12.21
N ASP A 123 -5.79 22.10 -11.62
CA ASP A 123 -6.98 21.38 -12.09
C ASP A 123 -7.96 21.11 -10.94
N ARG A 124 -8.97 21.99 -10.81
CA ARG A 124 -10.01 21.95 -9.77
C ARG A 124 -10.91 20.71 -9.81
N ARG A 125 -10.76 19.84 -10.82
CA ARG A 125 -11.47 18.54 -10.86
C ARG A 125 -10.83 17.52 -9.91
N ILE A 126 -9.62 17.79 -9.44
CA ILE A 126 -8.96 17.04 -8.37
C ILE A 126 -9.34 17.70 -7.04
N ASP A 127 -9.90 16.90 -6.13
CA ASP A 127 -10.25 17.33 -4.78
C ASP A 127 -8.99 17.35 -3.90
N ALA A 128 -8.49 18.55 -3.60
CA ALA A 128 -7.29 18.75 -2.78
C ALA A 128 -7.46 18.19 -1.36
N GLY A 129 -8.61 18.44 -0.72
CA GLY A 129 -8.86 17.99 0.64
C GLY A 129 -8.94 16.47 0.74
N GLU A 130 -9.49 15.81 -0.29
CA GLU A 130 -9.43 14.36 -0.37
C GLU A 130 -7.99 13.85 -0.55
N MET A 131 -7.17 14.47 -1.42
CA MET A 131 -5.79 14.03 -1.59
C MET A 131 -4.95 14.22 -0.31
N GLU A 132 -5.11 15.33 0.41
CA GLU A 132 -4.48 15.56 1.72
C GLU A 132 -4.86 14.46 2.73
N ARG A 133 -6.16 14.16 2.84
CA ARG A 133 -6.65 13.10 3.72
C ARG A 133 -6.04 11.73 3.38
N LEU A 134 -5.89 11.42 2.10
CA LEU A 134 -5.30 10.16 1.64
C LEU A 134 -3.77 10.10 1.86
N VAL A 135 -3.07 11.24 1.79
CA VAL A 135 -1.66 11.35 2.19
C VAL A 135 -1.51 11.05 3.68
N ASP A 136 -2.29 11.72 4.54
CA ASP A 136 -2.27 11.48 5.99
C ASP A 136 -2.62 10.03 6.36
N GLN A 137 -3.58 9.44 5.64
CA GLN A 137 -3.94 8.04 5.80
C GLN A 137 -2.77 7.12 5.43
N ALA A 138 -2.10 7.37 4.31
CA ALA A 138 -0.92 6.60 3.92
C ALA A 138 0.22 6.72 4.95
N ASP A 139 0.41 7.89 5.56
CA ASP A 139 1.41 8.09 6.63
C ASP A 139 1.09 7.29 7.90
N ARG A 140 -0.18 7.20 8.29
CA ARG A 140 -0.61 6.34 9.41
C ARG A 140 -0.39 4.86 9.09
N GLN A 141 -0.77 4.43 7.89
CA GLN A 141 -0.58 3.04 7.45
C GLN A 141 0.90 2.66 7.38
N HIS A 142 1.76 3.54 6.87
CA HIS A 142 3.19 3.27 6.74
C HIS A 142 3.83 3.07 8.12
N ARG A 143 3.53 3.94 9.08
CA ARG A 143 3.99 3.79 10.47
C ARG A 143 3.58 2.44 11.05
N TRP A 144 2.29 2.12 11.01
CA TRP A 144 1.78 0.86 11.53
C TRP A 144 2.43 -0.37 10.86
N LEU A 145 2.55 -0.37 9.53
CA LEU A 145 3.20 -1.47 8.80
C LEU A 145 4.69 -1.59 9.14
N ALA A 146 5.39 -0.47 9.31
CA ALA A 146 6.80 -0.45 9.69
C ALA A 146 7.01 -1.00 11.11
N ASP A 147 6.10 -0.71 12.03
CA ASP A 147 6.13 -1.22 13.42
C ASP A 147 5.87 -2.72 13.43
N ALA A 148 4.81 -3.17 12.76
CA ALA A 148 4.48 -4.59 12.62
C ALA A 148 5.63 -5.39 11.98
N ARG A 149 6.27 -4.84 10.95
CA ARG A 149 7.46 -5.42 10.33
C ARG A 149 8.60 -5.59 11.35
N ARG A 150 8.89 -4.58 12.16
CA ARG A 150 9.97 -4.62 13.17
C ARG A 150 9.70 -5.69 14.21
N GLU A 151 8.45 -5.80 14.68
CA GLU A 151 8.04 -6.83 15.63
C GLU A 151 8.21 -8.24 15.06
N HIS A 152 7.71 -8.51 13.85
CA HIS A 152 7.86 -9.81 13.21
C HIS A 152 9.32 -10.13 12.86
N ALA A 153 10.13 -9.13 12.50
CA ALA A 153 11.56 -9.32 12.25
C ALA A 153 12.30 -9.71 13.54
N ALA A 154 12.00 -9.05 14.65
CA ALA A 154 12.57 -9.39 15.97
C ALA A 154 12.21 -10.82 16.38
N ALA A 155 10.95 -11.23 16.19
CA ALA A 155 10.51 -12.60 16.46
C ALA A 155 11.14 -13.65 15.52
N THR A 156 11.43 -13.29 14.27
CA THR A 156 11.97 -14.21 13.25
C THR A 156 13.48 -14.40 13.35
N PHE A 157 14.23 -13.30 13.51
CA PHE A 157 15.70 -13.31 13.42
C PHE A 157 16.40 -13.17 14.78
N GLY A 158 15.66 -12.82 15.83
CA GLY A 158 16.20 -12.37 17.11
C GLY A 158 16.57 -10.88 17.06
N GLY A 159 16.08 -10.11 18.03
CA GLY A 159 16.32 -8.66 18.15
C GLY A 159 15.38 -8.02 19.17
N ARG A 160 15.67 -6.80 19.64
CA ARG A 160 14.73 -5.99 20.43
C ARG A 160 13.94 -5.08 19.48
N PRO A 161 12.59 -5.01 19.58
CA PRO A 161 11.78 -4.26 18.61
C PRO A 161 12.03 -2.74 18.60
N GLU A 162 12.59 -2.13 19.67
CA GLU A 162 12.84 -0.68 19.73
C GLU A 162 14.08 -0.22 20.52
N ARG A 163 14.83 0.73 19.91
CA ARG A 163 15.17 2.05 20.50
C ARG A 163 15.63 2.98 19.37
N GLN A 164 14.75 3.85 18.87
CA GLN A 164 15.17 4.95 18.00
C GLN A 164 14.26 6.19 18.10
N ASP A 165 13.88 6.58 19.33
CA ASP A 165 13.26 7.90 19.61
C ASP A 165 14.09 8.74 20.62
N ASP A 166 15.30 8.31 21.00
CA ASP A 166 16.18 9.05 21.93
C ASP A 166 17.28 9.88 21.21
N ALA A 167 17.17 10.09 19.90
CA ALA A 167 18.17 10.85 19.12
C ALA A 167 17.53 12.01 18.37
N SER A 168 16.84 12.90 19.09
CA SER A 168 16.51 14.25 18.60
C SER A 168 16.45 15.28 19.73
N ASP A 169 17.30 15.13 20.76
CA ASP A 169 17.52 16.17 21.76
C ASP A 169 19.00 16.18 22.18
N THR A 170 19.86 16.74 21.33
CA THR A 170 21.16 17.35 21.65
C THR A 170 21.50 18.32 20.53
#